data_AF-A0A1Y3SQS3-F1
#
_entry.id   AF-A0A1Y3SQS3-F1
#
_cell.length_a   1.000
_cell.length_b   1.000
_cell.length_c   1.000
_cell.angle_alpha   90.00
_cell.angle_beta   90.00
_cell.angle_gamma   90.00
#
_symmetry.space_group_name_H-M   'P 1'
#
loop_
_entity.id
_entity.type
_entity.pdbx_description
1 polymer ?
#
loop_
_entity_poly.entity_id
_entity_poly.type
_entity_poly.pdbx_seq_one_letter_code
_entity_poly.pdbx_strand_id
1 'polypeptide(L)'
;MIKLLNFMRKHKVCVFTLSMLIFAVPLVIVHVLYKIDCEIVWLQSKLTAGDVLTYIAGFEAFIGTVSLGFLALWQNHQIQEQHIESQEPLLSMNLIDEASTLYLTIENTGGVEAKDISIKVLDIYNNGKNKELCLDGLFNTVFELYPKEKVKGRIAFSGENIATEIFPQIKLKVSYTRPDLKRKKEYERTVIYNNDFSQNTNANTNTENEKIASDVDKIARANVRIANYLDGRQVTKFDELNILANRSLKNDIVEAIKTKEETPICDRTQTIDECHKNKLREEKENG
;
A
#
# COMPACT_ATOMS: atom_id res chain seq x y z
N MET A 1 20.26 18.87 -27.83
CA MET A 1 19.07 18.07 -28.20
C MET A 1 17.76 18.83 -27.93
N ILE A 2 17.51 19.30 -26.70
CA ILE A 2 16.28 20.04 -26.30
C ILE A 2 15.97 21.28 -27.16
N LYS A 3 17.00 22.07 -27.54
CA LYS A 3 16.82 23.26 -28.41
C LYS A 3 16.32 22.90 -29.83
N LEU A 4 16.82 21.81 -30.40
CA LEU A 4 16.45 21.34 -31.74
C LEU A 4 15.02 20.80 -31.75
N LEU A 5 14.65 20.09 -30.68
CA LEU A 5 13.31 19.56 -30.50
C LEU A 5 12.27 20.67 -30.27
N ASN A 6 12.59 21.66 -29.43
CA ASN A 6 11.74 22.84 -29.26
C ASN A 6 11.56 23.61 -30.57
N PHE A 7 12.60 23.69 -31.41
CA PHE A 7 12.51 24.26 -32.75
C PHE A 7 11.58 23.45 -33.66
N MET A 8 11.71 22.11 -33.69
CA MET A 8 10.81 21.25 -34.46
C MET A 8 9.36 21.34 -33.99
N ARG A 9 9.13 21.42 -32.67
CA ARG A 9 7.80 21.58 -32.09
C ARG A 9 7.17 22.92 -32.45
N LYS A 10 7.97 23.98 -32.57
CA LYS A 10 7.55 25.33 -32.93
C LYS A 10 7.29 25.47 -34.43
N HIS A 11 8.05 24.79 -35.28
CA HIS A 11 8.00 24.92 -36.74
C HIS A 11 7.58 23.62 -37.46
N LYS A 12 6.51 22.99 -36.99
CA LYS A 12 6.02 21.69 -37.51
C LYS A 12 5.80 21.67 -39.03
N VAL A 13 5.25 22.75 -39.58
CA VAL A 13 4.99 22.88 -41.03
C VAL A 13 6.30 22.94 -41.83
N CYS A 14 7.30 23.70 -41.35
CA CYS A 14 8.60 23.82 -42.00
C CYS A 14 9.38 22.50 -41.99
N VAL A 15 9.30 21.75 -40.89
CA VAL A 15 9.95 20.44 -40.78
C VAL A 15 9.27 19.42 -41.69
N PHE A 16 7.95 19.44 -41.76
CA PHE A 16 7.17 18.56 -42.63
C PHE A 16 7.46 18.84 -44.12
N THR A 17 7.45 20.11 -44.53
CA THR A 17 7.76 20.49 -45.91
C THR A 17 9.21 20.16 -46.28
N LEU A 18 10.17 20.39 -45.38
CA LEU A 18 11.57 20.01 -45.59
C LEU A 18 11.74 18.49 -45.73
N SER A 19 11.06 17.71 -44.89
CA SER A 19 11.08 16.24 -44.97
C SER A 19 10.51 15.76 -46.31
N MET A 20 9.37 16.30 -46.75
CA MET A 20 8.76 15.94 -48.03
C MET A 20 9.69 16.28 -49.20
N LEU A 21 10.40 17.41 -49.13
CA LEU A 21 11.35 17.87 -50.13
C LEU A 21 12.61 16.99 -50.16
N ILE A 22 13.13 16.54 -49.01
CA ILE A 22 14.25 15.59 -48.91
C ILE A 22 13.92 14.24 -49.55
N PHE A 23 12.67 13.78 -49.46
CA PHE A 23 12.23 12.53 -50.11
C PHE A 23 11.93 12.72 -51.60
N ALA A 24 11.28 13.83 -51.99
CA ALA A 24 10.85 14.05 -53.36
C ALA A 24 11.99 14.47 -54.30
N VAL A 25 12.94 15.28 -53.83
CA VAL A 25 14.01 15.84 -54.68
C VAL A 25 14.93 14.76 -55.27
N PRO A 26 15.44 13.77 -54.51
CA PRO A 26 16.26 12.70 -55.07
C PRO A 26 15.51 11.90 -56.16
N LEU A 27 14.22 11.61 -55.96
CA LEU A 27 13.38 10.91 -56.94
C LEU A 27 13.21 11.72 -58.22
N VAL A 28 12.95 13.03 -58.10
CA VAL A 28 12.82 13.93 -59.24
C VAL A 28 14.15 14.09 -59.99
N ILE A 29 15.27 14.25 -59.27
CA ILE A 29 16.60 14.36 -59.86
C ILE A 29 16.94 13.11 -60.65
N VAL A 30 16.72 11.92 -60.08
CA VAL A 30 16.99 10.66 -60.76
C VAL A 30 16.08 10.48 -61.99
N HIS A 31 14.79 10.82 -61.88
CA HIS A 31 13.86 10.72 -62.99
C HIS A 31 14.23 11.65 -64.15
N VAL A 32 14.65 12.88 -63.85
CA VAL A 32 15.12 13.85 -64.84
C VAL A 32 16.43 13.40 -65.49
N LEU A 33 17.40 12.94 -64.69
CA LEU A 33 18.68 12.43 -65.20
C LEU A 33 18.52 11.18 -66.07
N TYR A 34 17.53 10.34 -65.80
CA TYR A 34 17.23 9.15 -66.62
C TYR A 34 16.55 9.49 -67.95
N LYS A 35 15.83 10.63 -68.04
CA LYS A 35 15.07 11.03 -69.24
C LYS A 35 15.89 11.87 -70.23
N ILE A 36 17.03 12.43 -69.81
CA ILE A 36 17.89 13.27 -70.66
C ILE A 36 18.88 12.36 -71.40
N ASP A 37 18.69 12.22 -72.72
CA ASP A 37 19.70 11.65 -73.61
C ASP A 37 20.84 12.66 -73.79
N CYS A 38 21.96 12.43 -73.11
CA CYS A 38 23.17 13.24 -73.24
C CYS A 38 24.11 12.67 -74.32
N GLU A 39 24.39 13.44 -75.37
CA GLU A 39 25.35 13.09 -76.43
C GLU A 39 26.84 13.21 -76.00
N ILE A 40 27.11 13.72 -74.79
CA ILE A 40 28.46 13.85 -74.25
C ILE A 40 28.85 12.55 -73.53
N VAL A 41 29.88 11.85 -74.01
CA VAL A 41 30.36 10.53 -73.52
C VAL A 41 30.62 10.46 -72.01
N TRP A 42 31.01 11.58 -71.38
CA TRP A 42 31.22 11.69 -69.93
C TRP A 42 29.94 11.81 -69.08
N LEU A 43 28.84 12.23 -69.70
CA LEU A 43 27.53 12.41 -69.07
C LEU A 43 26.53 11.31 -69.45
N GLN A 44 26.96 10.36 -70.30
CA GLN A 44 26.14 9.22 -70.68
C GLN A 44 25.99 8.28 -69.46
N SER A 45 24.74 8.00 -69.07
CA SER A 45 24.46 7.18 -67.90
C SER A 45 25.09 5.79 -68.04
N LYS A 46 26.14 5.53 -67.24
CA LYS A 46 26.75 4.20 -67.09
C LYS A 46 25.99 3.30 -66.11
N LEU A 47 25.06 3.88 -65.35
CA LEU A 47 24.25 3.19 -64.35
C LEU A 47 23.08 2.47 -65.02
N THR A 48 22.88 1.19 -64.68
CA THR A 48 21.68 0.45 -65.12
C THR A 48 20.47 0.88 -64.30
N ALA A 49 19.26 0.65 -64.82
CA ALA A 49 18.02 0.92 -64.07
C ALA A 49 18.00 0.20 -62.69
N GLY A 50 18.63 -0.97 -62.59
CA GLY A 50 18.76 -1.71 -61.33
C GLY A 50 19.68 -1.03 -60.30
N ASP A 51 20.79 -0.44 -60.74
CA ASP A 51 21.72 0.28 -59.84
C ASP A 51 21.07 1.55 -59.27
N VAL A 52 20.33 2.27 -60.12
CA VAL A 52 19.60 3.49 -59.75
C VAL A 52 18.50 3.18 -58.73
N LEU A 53 17.73 2.10 -58.96
CA LEU A 53 16.68 1.67 -58.03
C LEU A 53 17.27 1.25 -56.67
N THR A 54 18.38 0.51 -56.68
CA THR A 54 19.07 0.07 -55.46
C THR A 54 19.62 1.25 -54.67
N TYR A 55 20.16 2.27 -55.35
CA TYR A 55 20.63 3.49 -54.71
C TYR A 55 19.49 4.26 -54.01
N ILE A 56 18.35 4.45 -54.68
CA ILE A 56 17.18 5.12 -54.08
C ILE A 56 16.69 4.34 -52.87
N ALA A 57 16.48 3.02 -53.03
CA ALA A 57 15.99 2.17 -51.94
C ALA A 57 16.94 2.18 -50.73
N GLY A 58 18.26 2.14 -50.98
CA GLY A 58 19.28 2.21 -49.92
C GLY A 58 19.29 3.56 -49.21
N PHE A 59 19.15 4.67 -49.95
CA PHE A 59 19.10 6.01 -49.37
C PHE A 59 17.82 6.24 -48.55
N GLU A 60 16.66 5.80 -49.06
CA GLU A 60 15.39 5.87 -48.32
C GLU A 60 15.43 5.01 -47.04
N ALA A 61 15.99 3.80 -47.12
CA ALA A 61 16.20 2.94 -45.96
C ALA A 61 17.15 3.59 -44.93
N PHE A 62 18.22 4.26 -45.37
CA PHE A 62 19.12 4.99 -44.49
C PHE A 62 18.41 6.16 -43.77
N ILE A 63 17.65 6.99 -44.49
CA ILE A 63 16.89 8.07 -43.86
C ILE A 63 15.86 7.52 -42.87
N GLY A 64 15.14 6.46 -43.25
CA GLY A 64 14.15 5.80 -42.40
C GLY A 64 14.78 5.29 -41.10
N THR A 65 15.91 4.59 -41.19
CA THR A 65 16.61 4.05 -40.02
C THR A 65 17.17 5.14 -39.11
N VAL A 66 17.79 6.20 -39.65
CA VAL A 66 18.26 7.35 -38.86
C VAL A 66 17.10 8.07 -38.17
N SER A 67 15.99 8.26 -38.87
CA SER A 67 14.79 8.90 -38.33
C SER A 67 14.16 8.09 -37.19
N LEU A 68 14.07 6.78 -37.35
CA LEU A 68 13.59 5.86 -36.31
C LEU A 68 14.51 5.85 -35.09
N GLY A 69 15.83 5.82 -35.30
CA GLY A 69 16.80 5.91 -34.21
C GLY A 69 16.65 7.20 -33.41
N PHE A 70 16.48 8.34 -34.10
CA PHE A 70 16.23 9.63 -33.43
C PHE A 70 14.91 9.60 -32.63
N LEU A 71 13.83 9.07 -33.21
CA LEU A 71 12.53 8.98 -32.54
C LEU A 71 12.60 8.12 -31.27
N ALA A 72 13.30 6.98 -31.33
CA ALA A 72 13.48 6.09 -30.19
C ALA A 72 14.24 6.78 -29.04
N LEU A 73 15.31 7.51 -29.35
CA LEU A 73 16.05 8.30 -28.35
C LEU A 73 15.18 9.38 -27.72
N TRP A 74 14.38 10.08 -28.54
CA TRP A 74 13.45 11.10 -28.06
C TRP A 74 12.39 10.52 -27.12
N GLN A 75 11.76 9.41 -27.51
CA GLN A 75 10.77 8.72 -26.68
C GLN A 75 11.38 8.25 -25.37
N ASN A 76 12.55 7.61 -25.40
CA ASN A 76 13.24 7.17 -24.20
C ASN A 76 13.51 8.33 -23.24
N HIS A 77 13.97 9.46 -23.76
CA HIS A 77 14.21 10.64 -22.93
C HIS A 77 12.92 11.14 -22.25
N GLN A 78 11.81 11.25 -22.99
CA GLN A 78 10.52 11.66 -22.44
C GLN A 78 9.99 10.69 -21.38
N ILE A 79 10.13 9.37 -21.63
CA ILE A 79 9.72 8.34 -20.67
C ILE A 79 10.55 8.45 -19.39
N GLN A 80 11.86 8.70 -19.50
CA GLN A 80 12.72 8.89 -18.33
C GLN A 80 12.31 10.12 -17.52
N GLU A 81 12.00 11.25 -18.17
CA GLU A 81 11.51 12.44 -17.47
C GLU A 81 10.19 12.16 -16.73
N GLN A 82 9.22 11.53 -17.40
CA GLN A 82 7.95 11.15 -16.79
C GLN A 82 8.11 10.14 -15.64
N HIS A 83 9.03 9.18 -15.79
CA HIS A 83 9.35 8.21 -14.76
C HIS A 83 9.94 8.92 -13.53
N ILE A 84 10.89 9.83 -13.73
CA ILE A 84 11.48 10.63 -12.65
C ILE A 84 10.40 11.47 -11.96
N GLU A 85 9.52 12.14 -12.70
CA GLU A 85 8.44 12.95 -12.14
C GLU A 85 7.41 12.11 -11.36
N SER A 86 7.03 10.93 -11.87
CA SER A 86 6.06 10.06 -11.19
C SER A 86 6.60 9.47 -9.88
N GLN A 87 7.91 9.37 -9.73
CA GLN A 87 8.56 8.93 -8.50
C GLN A 87 8.83 10.05 -7.49
N GLU A 88 8.39 11.28 -7.75
CA GLU A 88 8.54 12.37 -6.78
C GLU A 88 8.02 11.98 -5.39
N PRO A 89 8.71 12.42 -4.32
CA PRO A 89 8.16 12.28 -2.98
C PRO A 89 6.82 12.98 -2.92
N LEU A 90 5.82 12.31 -2.34
CA LEU A 90 4.47 12.83 -2.23
C LEU A 90 4.03 12.69 -0.78
N LEU A 91 3.90 13.81 -0.09
CA LEU A 91 3.48 13.81 1.32
C LEU A 91 1.95 13.81 1.39
N SER A 92 1.40 12.61 1.60
CA SER A 92 0.00 12.43 1.95
C SER A 92 -0.21 12.81 3.40
N MET A 93 -1.31 13.52 3.69
CA MET A 93 -1.58 14.07 5.01
C MET A 93 -3.04 13.87 5.36
N ASN A 94 -3.29 13.31 6.54
CA ASN A 94 -4.61 13.03 7.07
C ASN A 94 -4.73 13.60 8.48
N LEU A 95 -5.85 14.24 8.77
CA LEU A 95 -6.19 14.74 10.10
C LEU A 95 -7.18 13.79 10.76
N ILE A 96 -6.81 13.26 11.93
CA ILE A 96 -7.60 12.29 12.69
C ILE A 96 -7.82 12.79 14.12
N ASP A 97 -8.89 12.33 14.75
CA ASP A 97 -9.17 12.54 16.17
C ASP A 97 -8.93 11.22 16.90
N GLU A 98 -8.11 11.27 17.94
CA GLU A 98 -7.92 10.18 18.89
C GLU A 98 -8.03 10.73 20.31
N ALA A 99 -9.04 10.26 21.06
CA ALA A 99 -9.26 10.65 22.45
C ALA A 99 -9.33 12.19 22.64
N SER A 100 -10.16 12.86 21.82
CA SER A 100 -10.38 14.31 21.86
C SER A 100 -9.13 15.13 21.54
N THR A 101 -8.16 14.52 20.84
CA THR A 101 -6.93 15.15 20.41
C THR A 101 -6.76 14.97 18.91
N LEU A 102 -6.55 16.08 18.22
CA LEU A 102 -6.36 16.10 16.77
C LEU A 102 -4.89 15.83 16.43
N TYR A 103 -4.66 14.79 15.63
CA TYR A 103 -3.35 14.41 15.14
C TYR A 103 -3.26 14.59 13.62
N LEU A 104 -2.17 15.19 13.16
CA LEU A 104 -1.79 15.16 11.76
C LEU A 104 -0.88 13.97 11.51
N THR A 105 -1.33 13.11 10.61
CA THR A 105 -0.59 11.99 10.10
C THR A 105 0.02 12.36 8.76
N ILE A 106 1.32 12.15 8.59
CA ILE A 106 2.05 12.42 7.34
C ILE A 106 2.69 11.12 6.87
N GLU A 107 2.48 10.78 5.60
CA GLU A 107 3.08 9.60 4.96
C GLU A 107 3.73 10.02 3.64
N ASN A 108 4.93 9.51 3.35
CA ASN A 108 5.51 9.62 2.02
C ASN A 108 4.96 8.51 1.12
N THR A 109 4.00 8.84 0.27
CA THR A 109 3.42 7.89 -0.70
C THR A 109 4.17 7.83 -2.02
N GLY A 110 5.18 8.69 -2.20
CA GLY A 110 6.03 8.74 -3.40
C GLY A 110 7.03 7.59 -3.47
N GLY A 111 7.77 7.54 -4.59
CA GLY A 111 8.74 6.48 -4.87
C GLY A 111 10.15 6.73 -4.31
N VAL A 112 10.43 7.94 -3.84
CA VAL A 112 11.75 8.38 -3.37
C VAL A 112 11.61 9.05 -1.99
N GLU A 113 12.69 9.00 -1.20
CA GLU A 113 12.79 9.68 0.10
C GLU A 113 12.59 11.21 -0.02
N ALA A 114 11.92 11.78 0.97
CA ALA A 114 11.83 13.22 1.18
C ALA A 114 12.73 13.61 2.35
N LYS A 115 13.68 14.52 2.11
CA LYS A 115 14.57 15.08 3.13
C LYS A 115 14.24 16.52 3.45
N ASP A 116 14.76 17.02 4.56
CA ASP A 116 14.55 18.39 5.03
C ASP A 116 13.05 18.77 5.08
N ILE A 117 12.20 17.84 5.49
CA ILE A 117 10.77 18.06 5.60
C ILE A 117 10.52 19.06 6.72
N SER A 118 9.88 20.17 6.38
CA SER A 118 9.42 21.18 7.34
C SER A 118 7.93 21.42 7.14
N ILE A 119 7.17 21.29 8.23
CA ILE A 119 5.71 21.47 8.23
C ILE A 119 5.38 22.58 9.22
N LYS A 120 4.89 23.70 8.70
CA LYS A 120 4.40 24.82 9.50
C LYS A 120 2.88 24.79 9.52
N VAL A 121 2.32 24.64 10.71
CA VAL A 121 0.88 24.74 10.94
C VAL A 121 0.52 26.22 11.06
N LEU A 122 -0.33 26.70 10.15
CA LEU A 122 -0.68 28.11 10.06
C LEU A 122 -1.93 28.44 10.87
N ASP A 123 -2.98 27.64 10.70
CA ASP A 123 -4.28 27.91 11.29
C ASP A 123 -5.16 26.65 11.34
N ILE A 124 -6.15 26.66 12.22
CA ILE A 124 -7.19 25.63 12.33
C ILE A 124 -8.58 26.25 12.23
N TYR A 125 -9.40 25.68 11.35
CA TYR A 125 -10.77 26.13 11.11
C TYR A 125 -11.77 25.07 11.54
N ASN A 126 -12.96 25.53 11.90
CA ASN A 126 -14.14 24.69 12.17
C ASN A 126 -13.90 23.58 13.23
N ASN A 127 -13.09 23.91 14.23
CA ASN A 127 -12.85 23.11 15.44
C ASN A 127 -13.70 23.63 16.63
N GLY A 128 -14.96 23.97 16.38
CA GLY A 128 -15.84 24.57 17.37
C GLY A 128 -15.34 25.93 17.87
N LYS A 129 -15.40 26.15 19.20
CA LYS A 129 -14.89 27.36 19.85
C LYS A 129 -13.38 27.32 20.12
N ASN A 130 -12.75 26.15 19.98
CA ASN A 130 -11.33 25.97 20.27
C ASN A 130 -10.49 26.21 19.01
N LYS A 131 -9.68 27.27 19.04
CA LYS A 131 -8.74 27.64 17.96
C LYS A 131 -7.28 27.48 18.36
N GLU A 132 -7.02 26.96 19.56
CA GLU A 132 -5.67 26.89 20.10
C GLU A 132 -4.91 25.71 19.48
N LEU A 133 -3.72 26.01 18.96
CA LEU A 133 -2.80 24.99 18.45
C LEU A 133 -1.94 24.47 19.61
N CYS A 134 -1.92 23.16 19.79
CA CYS A 134 -1.10 22.43 20.76
C CYS A 134 -0.11 21.51 20.02
N LEU A 135 0.82 22.13 19.30
CA LEU A 135 1.82 21.45 18.46
C LEU A 135 2.86 20.71 19.30
N ASP A 136 3.23 19.50 18.88
CA ASP A 136 4.36 18.77 19.47
C ASP A 136 5.70 19.05 18.75
N GLY A 137 6.74 18.33 19.17
CA GLY A 137 8.10 18.50 18.66
C GLY A 137 8.25 18.23 17.15
N LEU A 138 7.34 17.46 16.53
CA LEU A 138 7.42 17.14 15.09
C LEU A 138 7.35 18.41 14.23
N PHE A 139 6.59 19.42 14.65
CA PHE A 139 6.37 20.65 13.90
C PHE A 139 7.44 21.72 14.13
N ASN A 140 8.36 21.48 15.07
CA ASN A 140 9.46 22.39 15.41
C ASN A 140 10.82 21.91 14.87
N THR A 141 10.87 20.72 14.26
CA THR A 141 12.10 20.13 13.74
C THR A 141 11.98 19.84 12.25
N VAL A 142 13.13 19.55 11.65
CA VAL A 142 13.24 19.06 10.28
C VAL A 142 13.46 17.56 10.35
N PHE A 143 12.80 16.80 9.48
CA PHE A 143 12.90 15.34 9.47
C PHE A 143 12.91 14.79 8.03
N GLU A 144 13.10 13.49 7.90
CA GLU A 144 13.06 12.76 6.64
C GLU A 144 12.03 11.64 6.68
N LEU A 145 11.51 11.27 5.50
CA LEU A 145 10.61 10.13 5.32
C LEU A 145 11.02 9.35 4.08
N TYR A 146 11.38 8.08 4.27
CA TYR A 146 11.52 7.12 3.18
C TYR A 146 10.15 6.73 2.61
N PRO A 147 10.08 6.14 1.40
CA PRO A 147 8.82 5.66 0.83
C PRO A 147 8.05 4.78 1.81
N LYS A 148 6.75 5.06 1.97
CA LYS A 148 5.81 4.39 2.90
C LYS A 148 6.04 4.63 4.38
N GLU A 149 7.06 5.39 4.76
CA GLU A 149 7.20 5.82 6.15
C GLU A 149 6.15 6.85 6.52
N LYS A 150 5.74 6.77 7.78
CA LYS A 150 4.61 7.49 8.33
C LYS A 150 4.95 8.01 9.72
N VAL A 151 4.61 9.27 9.96
CA VAL A 151 4.76 9.94 11.25
C VAL A 151 3.45 10.58 11.66
N LYS A 152 3.28 10.76 12.97
CA LYS A 152 2.10 11.38 13.56
C LYS A 152 2.54 12.43 14.55
N GLY A 153 1.92 13.60 14.48
CA GLY A 153 2.16 14.69 15.42
C GLY A 153 0.84 15.31 15.90
N ARG A 154 0.79 15.70 17.17
CA ARG A 154 -0.35 16.39 17.78
C ARG A 154 -0.45 17.82 17.27
N ILE A 155 -1.66 18.24 16.89
CA ILE A 155 -1.92 19.59 16.39
C ILE A 155 -2.72 20.43 17.38
N ALA A 156 -3.81 19.91 17.92
CA ALA A 156 -4.77 20.67 18.73
C ALA A 156 -5.65 19.72 19.53
N PHE A 157 -6.39 20.27 20.49
CA PHE A 157 -7.50 19.53 21.12
C PHE A 157 -8.77 19.68 20.29
N SER A 158 -9.55 18.60 20.25
CA SER A 158 -10.85 18.58 19.60
C SER A 158 -11.79 19.55 20.32
N GLY A 159 -12.48 20.40 19.55
CA GLY A 159 -13.49 21.32 20.08
C GLY A 159 -14.90 20.72 20.13
N GLU A 160 -15.02 19.43 19.83
CA GLU A 160 -16.29 18.71 19.83
C GLU A 160 -16.91 18.68 21.22
N ASN A 161 -18.23 18.89 21.28
CA ASN A 161 -19.00 18.70 22.50
C ASN A 161 -20.43 18.30 22.15
N ILE A 162 -21.22 17.95 23.16
CA ILE A 162 -22.62 17.47 23.01
C ILE A 162 -23.48 18.43 22.16
N ALA A 163 -23.16 19.73 22.16
CA ALA A 163 -23.90 20.76 21.44
C ALA A 163 -23.20 21.26 20.16
N THR A 164 -21.98 20.83 19.86
CA THR A 164 -21.19 21.34 18.73
C THR A 164 -20.49 20.21 18.00
N GLU A 165 -21.01 19.90 16.82
CA GLU A 165 -20.31 19.10 15.82
C GLU A 165 -19.18 19.95 15.21
N ILE A 166 -18.05 19.30 14.92
CA ILE A 166 -16.87 19.94 14.33
C ILE A 166 -16.52 19.29 12.99
N PHE A 167 -15.92 20.07 12.10
CA PHE A 167 -15.30 19.53 10.90
C PHE A 167 -13.95 20.23 10.67
N PRO A 168 -12.93 19.87 11.49
CA PRO A 168 -11.67 20.59 11.52
C PRO A 168 -10.95 20.62 10.17
N GLN A 169 -10.35 21.77 9.86
CA GLN A 169 -9.49 21.93 8.70
C GLN A 169 -8.22 22.64 9.13
N ILE A 170 -7.06 22.11 8.73
CA ILE A 170 -5.77 22.67 9.10
C ILE A 170 -5.10 23.22 7.86
N LYS A 171 -4.70 24.49 7.92
CA LYS A 171 -3.86 25.10 6.89
C LYS A 171 -2.39 24.87 7.21
N LEU A 172 -1.67 24.33 6.24
CA LEU A 172 -0.27 23.94 6.37
C LEU A 172 0.57 24.61 5.29
N LYS A 173 1.82 24.92 5.65
CA LYS A 173 2.89 25.23 4.71
C LYS A 173 3.95 24.14 4.82
N VAL A 174 4.22 23.49 3.69
CA VAL A 174 5.05 22.28 3.61
C VAL A 174 6.22 22.54 2.68
N SER A 175 7.40 22.12 3.09
CA SER A 175 8.57 22.07 2.21
C SER A 175 9.35 20.79 2.39
N TYR A 176 9.96 20.29 1.32
CA TYR A 176 10.89 19.16 1.35
C TYR A 176 11.90 19.25 0.19
N THR A 177 12.97 18.49 0.30
CA THR A 177 14.00 18.33 -0.72
C THR A 177 14.02 16.89 -1.22
N ARG A 178 14.06 16.74 -2.54
CA ARG A 178 14.37 15.46 -3.20
C ARG A 178 15.88 15.36 -3.39
N PRO A 179 16.58 14.43 -2.72
CA PRO A 179 18.05 14.49 -2.58
C PRO A 179 18.84 14.15 -3.83
N ASP A 180 18.39 13.18 -4.63
CA ASP A 180 19.01 12.76 -5.91
C ASP A 180 19.10 13.91 -6.92
N LEU A 181 18.05 14.71 -7.03
CA LEU A 181 17.96 15.86 -7.94
C LEU A 181 18.30 17.20 -7.27
N LYS A 182 18.53 17.20 -5.94
CA LYS A 182 18.68 18.40 -5.10
C LYS A 182 17.56 19.43 -5.32
N ARG A 183 16.36 18.93 -5.58
CA ARG A 183 15.22 19.77 -5.98
C ARG A 183 14.35 20.04 -4.77
N LYS A 184 14.17 21.32 -4.44
CA LYS A 184 13.30 21.76 -3.34
C LYS A 184 11.87 21.97 -3.85
N LYS A 185 10.87 21.54 -3.08
CA LYS A 185 9.45 21.82 -3.32
C LYS A 185 8.85 22.47 -2.09
N GLU A 186 7.99 23.46 -2.32
CA GLU A 186 7.30 24.20 -1.27
C GLU A 186 5.87 24.48 -1.73
N TYR A 187 4.89 24.23 -0.87
CA TYR A 187 3.49 24.47 -1.16
C TYR A 187 2.68 24.69 0.11
N GLU A 188 1.54 25.38 -0.04
CA GLU A 188 0.52 25.46 0.99
C GLU A 188 -0.63 24.53 0.64
N ARG A 189 -1.21 23.89 1.65
CA ARG A 189 -2.42 23.08 1.49
C ARG A 189 -3.28 23.13 2.74
N THR A 190 -4.57 22.87 2.56
CA THR A 190 -5.48 22.59 3.67
C THR A 190 -5.68 21.09 3.77
N VAL A 191 -5.56 20.54 4.98
CA VAL A 191 -5.86 19.14 5.30
C VAL A 191 -7.19 19.13 6.04
N ILE A 192 -8.08 18.26 5.57
CA ILE A 192 -9.45 18.17 6.06
C ILE A 192 -9.53 16.96 7.00
N TYR A 193 -10.28 17.13 8.08
CA TYR A 193 -10.59 16.06 9.02
C TYR A 193 -11.26 14.87 8.34
N ASN A 194 -10.78 13.66 8.66
CA ASN A 194 -11.42 12.42 8.28
C ASN A 194 -11.94 11.70 9.53
N ASN A 195 -13.26 11.55 9.64
CA ASN A 195 -13.93 10.91 10.78
C ASN A 195 -13.84 9.37 10.77
N ASP A 196 -13.37 8.76 9.67
CA ASP A 196 -13.38 7.30 9.50
C ASP A 196 -12.44 6.54 10.45
N PHE A 197 -11.53 7.23 11.17
CA PHE A 197 -10.46 6.56 11.93
C PHE A 197 -10.79 6.30 13.41
N SER A 198 -11.93 6.77 13.92
CA SER A 198 -12.28 6.66 15.35
C SER A 198 -12.69 5.26 15.81
N GLN A 199 -12.97 4.31 14.89
CA GLN A 199 -13.49 2.98 15.28
C GLN A 199 -12.44 1.87 15.46
N ASN A 200 -11.19 2.02 14.99
CA ASN A 200 -10.33 0.82 14.84
C ASN A 200 -9.30 0.59 15.95
N THR A 201 -8.92 1.60 16.75
CA THR A 201 -7.79 1.43 17.68
C THR A 201 -8.20 0.99 19.09
N ASN A 202 -9.37 1.41 19.58
CA ASN A 202 -9.79 1.10 20.96
C ASN A 202 -10.84 -0.02 21.06
N ALA A 203 -11.66 -0.21 20.02
CA ALA A 203 -12.63 -1.29 20.00
C ALA A 203 -11.95 -2.65 19.75
N ASN A 204 -10.85 -2.67 18.99
CA ASN A 204 -10.29 -3.93 18.51
C ASN A 204 -9.49 -4.69 19.59
N THR A 205 -8.73 -4.01 20.46
CA THR A 205 -7.97 -4.70 21.52
C THR A 205 -8.88 -5.34 22.57
N ASN A 206 -9.96 -4.66 22.96
CA ASN A 206 -10.89 -5.22 23.95
C ASN A 206 -11.72 -6.34 23.34
N THR A 207 -12.21 -6.18 22.10
CA THR A 207 -12.96 -7.23 21.40
C THR A 207 -12.10 -8.46 21.10
N GLU A 208 -10.83 -8.28 20.72
CA GLU A 208 -9.88 -9.39 20.53
C GLU A 208 -9.56 -10.09 21.85
N ASN A 209 -9.32 -9.34 22.94
CA ASN A 209 -9.09 -9.94 24.26
C ASN A 209 -10.32 -10.70 24.78
N GLU A 210 -11.54 -10.19 24.56
CA GLU A 210 -12.79 -10.88 24.91
C GLU A 210 -12.99 -12.16 24.08
N LYS A 211 -12.68 -12.12 22.78
CA LYS A 211 -12.71 -13.32 21.92
C LYS A 211 -11.68 -14.36 22.36
N ILE A 212 -10.45 -13.94 22.67
CA ILE A 212 -9.39 -14.82 23.18
C ILE A 212 -9.80 -15.44 24.51
N ALA A 213 -10.34 -14.65 25.45
CA ALA A 213 -10.82 -15.16 26.72
C ALA A 213 -11.96 -16.19 26.53
N SER A 214 -12.90 -15.91 25.62
CA SER A 214 -13.97 -16.84 25.26
C SER A 214 -13.46 -18.15 24.66
N ASP A 215 -12.47 -18.08 23.76
CA ASP A 215 -11.92 -19.26 23.10
C ASP A 215 -11.07 -20.10 24.07
N VAL A 216 -10.28 -19.49 24.94
CA VAL A 216 -9.57 -20.18 26.03
C VAL A 216 -10.55 -20.91 26.94
N ASP A 217 -11.67 -20.28 27.26
CA ASP A 217 -12.72 -20.86 28.08
C ASP A 217 -13.45 -22.03 27.38
N LYS A 218 -13.70 -21.94 26.06
CA LYS A 218 -14.19 -23.08 25.25
C LYS A 218 -13.20 -24.24 25.24
N ILE A 219 -11.90 -23.97 25.09
CA ILE A 219 -10.84 -25.00 25.14
C ILE A 219 -10.83 -25.70 26.49
N ALA A 220 -10.88 -24.93 27.59
CA ALA A 220 -10.95 -25.50 28.94
C ALA A 220 -12.17 -26.43 29.11
N ARG A 221 -13.35 -26.02 28.64
CA ARG A 221 -14.56 -26.86 28.67
C ARG A 221 -14.42 -28.13 27.82
N ALA A 222 -13.84 -28.02 26.62
CA ALA A 222 -13.62 -29.18 25.76
C ALA A 222 -12.67 -30.19 26.41
N ASN A 223 -11.58 -29.73 27.03
CA ASN A 223 -10.64 -30.58 27.75
C ASN A 223 -11.31 -31.31 28.93
N VAL A 224 -12.11 -30.60 29.73
CA VAL A 224 -12.87 -31.21 30.84
C VAL A 224 -13.85 -32.26 30.31
N ARG A 225 -14.52 -32.00 29.18
CA ARG A 225 -15.44 -32.98 28.56
C ARG A 225 -14.70 -34.24 28.09
N ILE A 226 -13.53 -34.09 27.47
CA ILE A 226 -12.72 -35.24 27.01
C ILE A 226 -12.28 -36.07 28.22
N ALA A 227 -11.77 -35.42 29.28
CA ALA A 227 -11.38 -36.11 30.51
C ALA A 227 -12.56 -36.88 31.13
N ASN A 228 -13.72 -36.23 31.24
CA ASN A 228 -14.95 -36.87 31.75
C ASN A 228 -15.37 -38.09 30.92
N TYR A 229 -15.27 -38.01 29.58
CA TYR A 229 -15.57 -39.12 28.69
C TYR A 229 -14.58 -40.28 28.83
N LEU A 230 -13.28 -40.00 28.98
CA LEU A 230 -12.26 -41.04 29.16
C LEU A 230 -12.39 -41.73 30.53
N ASP A 231 -12.57 -40.96 31.59
CA ASP A 231 -12.55 -41.47 32.97
C ASP A 231 -13.91 -41.97 33.46
N GLY A 232 -14.99 -41.70 32.72
CA GLY A 232 -16.37 -42.04 33.13
C GLY A 232 -16.85 -41.26 34.36
N ARG A 233 -16.29 -40.07 34.58
CA ARG A 233 -16.65 -39.15 35.66
C ARG A 233 -17.31 -37.90 35.09
N GLN A 234 -18.18 -37.25 35.85
CA GLN A 234 -18.85 -36.02 35.41
C GLN A 234 -18.49 -34.83 36.28
N VAL A 235 -17.33 -34.22 36.01
CA VAL A 235 -16.87 -33.01 36.69
C VAL A 235 -17.18 -31.77 35.85
N THR A 236 -17.78 -30.76 36.45
CA THR A 236 -18.09 -29.47 35.80
C THR A 236 -17.15 -28.36 36.23
N LYS A 237 -16.98 -27.34 35.38
CA LYS A 237 -16.43 -26.05 35.81
C LYS A 237 -17.44 -25.39 36.75
N PHE A 238 -16.97 -24.78 37.83
CA PHE A 238 -17.80 -24.38 39.00
C PHE A 238 -18.89 -23.34 38.66
N ASP A 239 -18.72 -22.55 37.60
CA ASP A 239 -19.49 -21.31 37.39
C ASP A 239 -20.48 -21.30 36.21
N GLU A 240 -20.63 -22.38 35.42
CA GLU A 240 -21.49 -22.32 34.22
C GLU A 240 -22.20 -23.64 33.83
N LEU A 241 -23.31 -23.50 33.09
CA LEU A 241 -24.13 -24.57 32.54
C LEU A 241 -23.33 -25.40 31.53
N ASN A 242 -22.83 -26.56 31.97
CA ASN A 242 -21.93 -27.40 31.17
C ASN A 242 -22.68 -28.51 30.42
N ILE A 243 -22.20 -28.87 29.23
CA ILE A 243 -22.72 -30.02 28.46
C ILE A 243 -21.94 -31.26 28.93
N LEU A 244 -22.62 -32.11 29.69
CA LEU A 244 -22.10 -33.35 30.25
C LEU A 244 -21.88 -34.40 29.15
N ALA A 245 -20.84 -35.23 29.29
CA ALA A 245 -20.52 -36.27 28.31
C ALA A 245 -21.59 -37.37 28.25
N ASN A 246 -22.28 -37.66 29.37
CA ASN A 246 -23.35 -38.65 29.53
C ASN A 246 -23.05 -40.09 29.11
N ARG A 247 -21.83 -40.34 28.63
CA ARG A 247 -21.25 -41.64 28.30
C ARG A 247 -19.75 -41.62 28.59
N SER A 248 -19.16 -42.81 28.70
CA SER A 248 -17.72 -42.98 28.82
C SER A 248 -17.18 -43.81 27.66
N LEU A 249 -15.90 -43.64 27.34
CA LEU A 249 -15.20 -44.45 26.33
C LEU A 249 -15.32 -45.94 26.66
N LYS A 250 -15.26 -46.30 27.94
CA LYS A 250 -15.42 -47.69 28.38
C LYS A 250 -16.80 -48.25 28.03
N ASN A 251 -17.87 -47.47 28.23
CA ASN A 251 -19.22 -47.89 27.88
C ASN A 251 -19.38 -48.04 26.36
N ASP A 252 -18.82 -47.14 25.57
CA ASP A 252 -18.88 -47.24 24.11
C ASP A 252 -18.08 -48.44 23.58
N ILE A 253 -16.95 -48.79 24.19
CA ILE A 253 -16.18 -50.00 23.85
C ILE A 253 -16.96 -51.28 24.21
N VAL A 254 -17.62 -51.30 25.38
CA VAL A 254 -18.47 -52.42 25.81
C VAL A 254 -19.63 -52.63 24.83
N GLU A 255 -20.28 -51.55 24.39
CA GLU A 255 -21.34 -51.58 23.39
C GLU A 255 -20.83 -52.11 22.05
N ALA A 256 -19.67 -51.62 21.58
CA ALA A 256 -19.09 -52.03 20.31
C ALA A 256 -18.70 -53.52 20.28
N ILE A 257 -18.18 -54.06 21.38
CA ILE A 257 -17.71 -55.46 21.49
C ILE A 257 -18.84 -56.39 21.97
N LYS A 258 -20.04 -55.86 22.29
CA LYS A 258 -21.21 -56.61 22.81
C LYS A 258 -20.86 -57.54 23.99
N THR A 259 -19.96 -57.10 24.86
CA THR A 259 -19.56 -57.84 26.08
C THR A 259 -20.31 -57.26 27.30
N LYS A 260 -20.14 -57.86 28.50
CA LYS A 260 -20.89 -57.59 29.76
C LYS A 260 -21.16 -56.10 30.09
N GLU A 261 -22.20 -55.91 30.91
CA GLU A 261 -22.83 -54.69 31.45
C GLU A 261 -21.96 -53.41 31.55
N GLU A 262 -22.57 -52.30 31.12
CA GLU A 262 -22.01 -50.94 31.17
C GLU A 262 -21.63 -50.51 32.58
N THR A 263 -20.55 -49.73 32.70
CA THR A 263 -20.14 -49.17 33.99
C THR A 263 -20.94 -47.90 34.33
N PRO A 264 -21.39 -47.75 35.59
CA PRO A 264 -22.12 -46.55 36.01
C PRO A 264 -21.20 -45.34 35.97
N ILE A 265 -21.72 -44.25 35.42
CA ILE A 265 -21.02 -42.96 35.35
C ILE A 265 -21.13 -42.29 36.72
N CYS A 266 -19.98 -41.86 37.28
CA CYS A 266 -19.96 -41.23 38.59
C CYS A 266 -20.23 -39.73 38.46
N ASP A 267 -21.23 -39.25 39.20
CA ASP A 267 -21.52 -37.83 39.30
C ASP A 267 -20.46 -37.11 40.14
N ARG A 268 -20.40 -35.78 40.01
CA ARG A 268 -19.45 -34.92 40.74
C ARG A 268 -19.45 -35.20 42.25
N THR A 269 -20.63 -35.28 42.87
CA THR A 269 -20.75 -35.50 44.32
C THR A 269 -20.14 -36.84 44.74
N GLN A 270 -20.42 -37.89 43.97
CA GLN A 270 -19.86 -39.23 44.20
C GLN A 270 -18.34 -39.24 44.01
N THR A 271 -17.84 -38.52 43.00
CA THR A 271 -16.41 -38.37 42.73
C THR A 271 -15.69 -37.66 43.89
N ILE A 272 -16.28 -36.58 44.43
CA ILE A 272 -15.72 -35.82 45.56
C ILE A 272 -15.72 -36.67 46.83
N ASP A 273 -16.82 -37.37 47.11
CA ASP A 273 -16.94 -38.25 48.28
C ASP A 273 -15.93 -39.39 48.24
N GLU A 274 -15.68 -39.96 47.06
CA GLU A 274 -14.68 -41.02 46.86
C GLU A 274 -13.25 -40.48 47.02
N CYS A 275 -12.94 -39.31 46.45
CA CYS A 275 -11.65 -38.65 46.65
C CYS A 275 -11.39 -38.33 48.14
N HIS A 276 -12.40 -37.85 48.87
CA HIS A 276 -12.27 -37.60 50.31
C HIS A 276 -12.03 -38.89 51.10
N LYS A 277 -12.73 -39.98 50.78
CA LYS A 277 -12.53 -41.29 51.42
C LYS A 277 -11.15 -41.87 51.14
N ASN A 278 -10.65 -41.74 49.91
CA ASN A 278 -9.33 -42.21 49.54
C ASN A 278 -8.23 -41.39 50.23
N LYS A 279 -8.39 -40.06 50.31
CA LYS A 279 -7.45 -39.18 51.02
C LYS A 279 -7.38 -39.50 52.52
N LEU A 280 -8.53 -39.74 53.17
CA LEU A 280 -8.61 -40.18 54.57
C LEU A 280 -8.02 -41.58 54.80
N ARG A 281 -7.95 -42.42 53.76
CA ARG A 281 -7.30 -43.73 53.80
C ARG A 281 -5.79 -43.60 53.68
N GLU A 282 -5.31 -42.79 52.74
CA GLU A 282 -3.88 -42.51 52.55
C GLU A 282 -3.27 -41.79 53.76
N GLU A 283 -4.01 -40.90 54.43
CA GLU A 283 -3.58 -40.25 55.68
C GLU A 283 -3.53 -41.22 56.87
N LYS A 284 -4.28 -42.33 56.84
CA LYS A 284 -4.22 -43.40 57.85
C LYS A 284 -3.15 -44.46 57.57
N GLU A 285 -2.72 -44.61 56.33
CA GLU A 285 -1.67 -45.55 55.93
C GLU A 285 -0.27 -44.93 56.01
N ASN A 286 -0.16 -43.60 56.05
CA ASN A 286 1.10 -42.85 56.12
C ASN A 286 1.34 -42.14 57.47
N GLY A 287 0.52 -42.40 58.50
CA GLY A 287 0.69 -41.89 59.88
C GLY A 287 0.84 -43.01 60.88
#